data_AF-A0A7S2W098-F1
#
_entry.id   AF-A0A7S2W098-F1
#
_cell.length_a   1.000
_cell.length_b   1.000
_cell.length_c   1.000
_cell.angle_alpha   90.00
_cell.angle_beta   90.00
_cell.angle_gamma   90.00
#
_symmetry.space_group_name_H-M   'P 1'
#
loop_
_entity.id
_entity.type
_entity.pdbx_description
1 polymer ?
#
loop_
_entity_poly.entity_id
_entity_poly.type
_entity_poly.pdbx_seq_one_letter_code
_entity_poly.pdbx_strand_id
1 'polypeptide(L)'
;LHAMIEMMRLGFQDARTHVSDPDFPNNNTNKEEGQHFLLSQQRLEQRAKELYNPDKAVIHGMPDPTSCTVSFQVVDKEGNAISFVNSNFMGFGTGIVPNNCGFTLQNRGYGFSLDPNHANVLQGGKRPYHTIIPGILTHVDNDDLYATLSNMGGYMQ
;
A
#
# COMPACT_ATOMS: atom_id res chain seq x y z
N LEU A 1 -7.49 -18.96 -8.97
CA LEU A 1 -7.34 -17.63 -9.60
C LEU A 1 -8.49 -16.70 -9.25
N HIS A 2 -9.76 -17.04 -9.59
CA HIS A 2 -10.95 -16.22 -9.29
C HIS A 2 -11.01 -15.69 -7.85
N ALA A 3 -10.94 -16.60 -6.85
CA ALA A 3 -10.94 -16.23 -5.43
C ALA A 3 -9.84 -15.21 -5.07
N MET A 4 -8.62 -15.38 -5.57
CA MET A 4 -7.51 -14.46 -5.28
C MET A 4 -7.80 -13.05 -5.83
N ILE A 5 -8.33 -12.96 -7.05
CA ILE A 5 -8.67 -11.67 -7.67
C ILE A 5 -9.79 -10.96 -6.90
N GLU A 6 -10.85 -11.67 -6.54
CA GLU A 6 -11.96 -11.09 -5.78
C GLU A 6 -11.52 -10.68 -4.36
N MET A 7 -10.67 -11.47 -3.69
CA MET A 7 -10.13 -11.08 -2.38
C MET A 7 -9.20 -9.87 -2.47
N MET A 8 -8.35 -9.79 -3.50
CA MET A 8 -7.53 -8.59 -3.76
C MET A 8 -8.41 -7.36 -4.01
N ARG A 9 -9.50 -7.50 -4.78
CA ARG A 9 -10.46 -6.40 -5.02
C ARG A 9 -11.03 -5.86 -3.71
N LEU A 10 -11.45 -6.75 -2.80
CA LEU A 10 -11.96 -6.36 -1.48
C LEU A 10 -10.87 -5.70 -0.62
N GLY A 11 -9.64 -6.21 -0.68
CA GLY A 11 -8.49 -5.62 0.01
C GLY A 11 -8.15 -4.22 -0.51
N PHE A 12 -8.12 -4.01 -1.83
CA PHE A 12 -7.90 -2.69 -2.43
C PHE A 12 -9.01 -1.69 -2.07
N GLN A 13 -10.26 -2.15 -1.98
CA GLN A 13 -11.36 -1.31 -1.52
C GLN A 13 -11.11 -0.84 -0.08
N ASP A 14 -10.81 -1.75 0.83
CA ASP A 14 -10.50 -1.43 2.22
C ASP A 14 -9.30 -0.48 2.34
N ALA A 15 -8.21 -0.78 1.61
CA ALA A 15 -7.01 0.04 1.62
C ALA A 15 -7.28 1.48 1.13
N ARG A 16 -8.01 1.64 0.01
CA ARG A 16 -8.33 2.96 -0.54
C ARG A 16 -9.23 3.77 0.37
N THR A 17 -10.16 3.12 1.07
CA THR A 17 -11.09 3.81 1.97
C THR A 17 -10.45 4.20 3.30
N HIS A 18 -9.58 3.36 3.84
CA HIS A 18 -9.15 3.48 5.25
C HIS A 18 -7.66 3.81 5.44
N VAL A 19 -6.76 3.44 4.52
CA VAL A 19 -5.33 3.66 4.71
C VAL A 19 -4.96 5.11 4.38
N SER A 20 -4.46 5.81 5.39
CA SER A 20 -4.00 7.20 5.29
C SER A 20 -2.89 7.46 6.32
N ASP A 21 -2.43 8.71 6.41
CA ASP A 21 -1.46 9.11 7.42
C ASP A 21 -1.99 8.85 8.85
N PRO A 22 -1.33 8.01 9.66
CA PRO A 22 -1.76 7.73 11.02
C PRO A 22 -1.72 8.95 11.93
N ASP A 23 -1.00 10.03 11.57
CA ASP A 23 -0.94 11.27 12.35
C ASP A 23 -2.11 12.22 12.08
N PHE A 24 -2.94 11.91 11.08
CA PHE A 24 -4.10 12.70 10.67
C PHE A 24 -5.36 11.82 10.67
N PRO A 25 -5.83 11.37 11.86
CA PRO A 25 -7.04 10.57 11.96
C PRO A 25 -8.24 11.38 11.45
N ASN A 26 -9.14 10.73 10.72
CA ASN A 26 -10.44 11.30 10.38
C ASN A 26 -11.54 10.60 11.19
N ASN A 27 -12.77 11.10 11.05
CA ASN A 27 -13.94 10.58 11.76
C ASN A 27 -14.27 9.10 11.46
N ASN A 28 -13.63 8.47 10.47
CA ASN A 28 -13.88 7.09 10.03
C ASN A 28 -12.76 6.10 10.42
N THR A 29 -11.67 6.57 11.03
CA THR A 29 -10.55 5.73 11.46
C THR A 29 -9.97 6.27 12.76
N ASN A 30 -10.38 5.72 13.90
CA ASN A 30 -9.63 5.89 15.14
C ASN A 30 -8.26 5.19 14.97
N LYS A 31 -7.17 5.86 15.35
CA LYS A 31 -5.79 5.35 15.17
C LYS A 31 -5.59 3.94 15.73
N GLU A 32 -6.17 3.66 16.89
CA GLU A 32 -6.05 2.38 17.60
C GLU A 32 -6.98 1.30 17.04
N GLU A 33 -8.05 1.69 16.35
CA GLU A 33 -9.01 0.73 15.80
C GLU A 33 -8.71 0.38 14.34
N GLY A 34 -8.02 1.24 13.58
CA GLY A 34 -7.88 1.08 12.13
C GLY A 34 -7.26 -0.25 11.70
N GLN A 35 -6.06 -0.57 12.20
CA GLN A 35 -5.38 -1.83 11.84
C GLN A 35 -6.10 -3.05 12.40
N HIS A 36 -6.52 -3.00 13.67
CA HIS A 36 -7.25 -4.09 14.31
C HIS A 36 -8.59 -4.36 13.62
N PHE A 37 -9.29 -3.33 13.17
CA PHE A 37 -10.51 -3.44 12.38
C PHE A 37 -10.22 -4.08 11.02
N LEU A 38 -9.25 -3.55 10.27
CA LEU A 38 -8.93 -4.04 8.92
C LEU A 38 -8.45 -5.49 8.91
N LEU A 39 -7.68 -5.90 9.94
CA LEU A 39 -7.09 -7.23 10.07
C LEU A 39 -7.91 -8.21 10.93
N SER A 40 -9.08 -7.79 11.42
CA SER A 40 -9.95 -8.67 12.23
C SER A 40 -10.39 -9.90 11.43
N GLN A 41 -10.05 -11.09 11.92
CA GLN A 41 -10.44 -12.36 11.30
C GLN A 41 -11.97 -12.45 11.13
N GLN A 42 -12.74 -12.10 12.17
CA GLN A 42 -14.20 -12.14 12.12
C GLN A 42 -14.76 -11.26 10.99
N ARG A 43 -14.23 -10.04 10.83
CA ARG A 43 -14.64 -9.11 9.77
C ARG A 43 -14.27 -9.63 8.39
N LEU A 44 -13.05 -10.12 8.22
CA LEU A 44 -12.56 -10.66 6.95
C LEU A 44 -13.39 -11.88 6.51
N GLU A 45 -13.70 -12.79 7.44
CA GLU A 45 -14.57 -13.95 7.18
C GLU A 45 -15.99 -13.52 6.80
N GLN A 46 -16.56 -12.55 7.51
CA GLN A 46 -17.89 -12.04 7.20
C GLN A 46 -17.95 -11.39 5.81
N ARG A 47 -16.98 -10.52 5.48
CA ARG A 47 -16.87 -9.89 4.16
C ARG A 47 -16.71 -10.91 3.05
N ALA A 48 -15.85 -11.92 3.26
CA ALA A 48 -15.70 -13.00 2.29
C ALA A 48 -17.03 -13.73 2.07
N LYS A 49 -17.75 -14.11 3.14
CA LYS A 49 -19.06 -14.78 3.03
C LYS A 49 -20.12 -13.94 2.31
N GLU A 50 -20.16 -12.64 2.56
CA GLU A 50 -21.18 -11.74 2.02
C GLU A 50 -20.91 -11.29 0.58
N LEU A 51 -19.64 -11.09 0.22
CA LEU A 51 -19.26 -10.39 -1.02
C LEU A 51 -18.59 -11.29 -2.06
N TYR A 52 -18.04 -12.45 -1.68
CA TYR A 52 -17.45 -13.38 -2.63
C TYR A 52 -18.49 -14.34 -3.21
N ASN A 53 -18.53 -14.43 -4.53
CA ASN A 53 -19.34 -15.39 -5.25
C ASN A 53 -18.43 -16.21 -6.19
N PRO A 54 -18.35 -17.55 -6.06
CA PRO A 54 -17.46 -18.38 -6.87
C PRO A 54 -17.82 -18.39 -8.36
N ASP A 55 -19.07 -18.09 -8.71
CA ASP A 55 -19.60 -18.16 -10.09
C ASP A 55 -19.78 -16.78 -10.74
N LYS A 56 -19.46 -15.69 -10.01
CA LYS A 56 -19.65 -14.32 -10.49
C LYS A 56 -18.45 -13.44 -10.16
N ALA A 57 -17.81 -12.92 -11.20
CA ALA A 57 -16.81 -11.86 -11.08
C ALA A 57 -17.46 -10.48 -11.08
N VAL A 58 -16.88 -9.55 -10.31
CA VAL A 58 -17.24 -8.14 -10.41
C VAL A 58 -16.24 -7.46 -11.34
N ILE A 59 -16.69 -7.08 -12.53
CA ILE A 59 -15.84 -6.39 -13.50
C ILE A 59 -15.87 -4.89 -13.20
N HIS A 60 -14.91 -4.43 -12.40
CA HIS A 60 -14.69 -3.01 -12.18
C HIS A 60 -13.19 -2.74 -12.00
N GLY A 61 -12.61 -1.97 -12.93
CA GLY A 61 -11.22 -1.51 -12.81
C GLY A 61 -10.81 -0.65 -14.00
N MET A 62 -10.04 0.40 -13.73
CA MET A 62 -9.22 1.05 -14.75
C MET A 62 -7.78 0.58 -14.51
N PRO A 63 -7.10 -0.02 -15.52
CA PRO A 63 -5.69 -0.33 -15.38
C PRO A 63 -4.93 0.99 -15.23
N ASP A 64 -4.24 1.16 -14.10
CA ASP A 64 -3.42 2.34 -13.86
C ASP A 64 -2.12 2.18 -14.66
N PRO A 65 -1.70 3.16 -15.48
CA PRO A 65 -0.44 3.07 -16.19
C PRO A 65 0.74 2.92 -15.23
N THR A 66 1.71 2.16 -15.71
CA THR A 66 2.96 1.74 -15.04
C THR A 66 3.57 2.78 -14.11
N SER A 67 3.94 2.35 -12.90
CA SER A 67 4.80 3.09 -11.97
C SER A 67 6.20 2.51 -11.98
N CYS A 68 7.22 3.37 -11.94
CA CYS A 68 8.61 2.97 -11.77
C CYS A 68 8.98 3.09 -10.30
N THR A 69 9.34 1.96 -9.71
CA THR A 69 9.85 1.84 -8.34
C THR A 69 11.14 1.04 -8.44
N VAL A 70 12.11 1.30 -7.56
CA VAL A 70 13.26 0.43 -7.38
C VAL A 70 13.10 -0.27 -6.04
N SER A 71 13.30 -1.59 -6.04
CA SER A 71 13.41 -2.35 -4.81
C SER A 71 14.59 -3.30 -4.85
N PHE A 72 15.15 -3.56 -3.68
CA PHE A 72 16.22 -4.52 -3.51
C PHE A 72 16.19 -5.10 -2.09
N GLN A 73 16.86 -6.23 -1.95
CA GLN A 73 16.95 -6.94 -0.69
C GLN A 73 18.42 -7.25 -0.38
N VAL A 74 18.78 -7.17 0.89
CA VAL A 74 20.12 -7.52 1.38
C VAL A 74 19.95 -8.41 2.61
N VAL A 75 20.69 -9.52 2.64
CA VAL A 75 20.80 -10.41 3.81
C VAL A 75 22.29 -10.66 4.04
N ASP A 76 22.73 -10.53 5.29
CA ASP A 76 24.12 -10.82 5.66
C ASP A 76 24.27 -12.14 6.42
N LYS A 77 25.52 -12.51 6.71
CA LYS A 77 25.86 -13.76 7.40
C LYS A 77 25.47 -13.79 8.88
N GLU A 78 25.17 -12.63 9.47
CA GLU A 78 24.80 -12.48 10.88
C GLU A 78 23.29 -12.57 11.08
N GLY A 79 22.54 -12.70 9.98
CA GLY A 79 21.08 -12.78 9.99
C GLY A 79 20.40 -11.41 9.89
N ASN A 80 21.15 -10.33 9.66
CA ASN A 80 20.52 -9.04 9.38
C ASN A 80 19.91 -9.06 7.99
N ALA A 81 18.71 -8.50 7.85
CA ALA A 81 18.04 -8.43 6.57
C ALA A 81 17.32 -7.10 6.37
N ILE A 82 17.32 -6.64 5.11
CA ILE A 82 16.68 -5.40 4.70
C ILE A 82 15.85 -5.69 3.46
N SER A 83 14.56 -5.34 3.53
CA SER A 83 13.72 -5.13 2.35
C SER A 83 13.60 -3.62 2.12
N PHE A 84 14.19 -3.12 1.03
CA PHE A 84 14.22 -1.70 0.74
C PHE A 84 13.48 -1.38 -0.55
N VAL A 85 12.65 -0.34 -0.50
CA VAL A 85 11.88 0.13 -1.64
C VAL A 85 11.91 1.65 -1.68
N ASN A 86 12.25 2.23 -2.83
CA ASN A 86 12.29 3.67 -3.04
C ASN A 86 11.71 4.05 -4.41
N SER A 87 11.00 5.17 -4.47
CA SER A 87 10.36 5.63 -5.71
C SER A 87 9.99 7.10 -5.66
N ASN A 88 10.16 7.76 -6.80
CA ASN A 88 9.63 9.10 -7.09
C ASN A 88 8.13 9.11 -7.46
N PHE A 89 7.45 7.97 -7.28
CA PHE A 89 6.08 7.63 -7.69
C PHE A 89 5.94 7.32 -9.18
N MET A 90 5.71 8.32 -10.04
CA MET A 90 5.58 8.10 -11.48
C MET A 90 6.90 8.45 -12.17
N GLY A 91 7.68 7.44 -12.59
CA GLY A 91 8.93 7.65 -13.34
C GLY A 91 9.89 8.61 -12.65
N PHE A 92 10.22 9.72 -13.31
CA PHE A 92 11.06 10.80 -12.78
C PHE A 92 10.35 11.72 -11.78
N GLY A 93 9.14 11.40 -11.33
CA GLY A 93 8.36 12.22 -10.42
C GLY A 93 7.71 13.40 -11.15
N THR A 94 7.94 14.61 -10.65
CA THR A 94 7.43 15.85 -11.27
C THR A 94 8.20 16.25 -12.53
N GLY A 95 9.40 15.69 -12.75
CA GLY A 95 10.35 16.16 -13.76
C GLY A 95 11.08 17.46 -13.37
N ILE A 96 10.73 18.08 -12.24
CA ILE A 96 11.39 19.28 -11.73
C ILE A 96 12.72 18.87 -11.08
N VAL A 97 13.81 19.46 -11.54
CA VAL A 97 15.16 19.27 -10.99
C VAL A 97 15.58 20.58 -10.31
N PRO A 98 15.82 20.60 -9.00
CA PRO A 98 16.37 21.78 -8.34
C PRO A 98 17.75 22.13 -8.91
N ASN A 99 18.01 23.42 -9.09
CA ASN A 99 19.25 23.91 -9.69
C ASN A 99 20.48 23.33 -8.98
N ASN A 100 21.38 22.73 -9.77
CA ASN A 100 22.63 22.11 -9.32
C ASN A 100 22.50 20.93 -8.33
N CYS A 101 21.32 20.31 -8.21
CA CYS A 101 21.12 19.20 -7.28
C CYS A 101 21.21 17.80 -7.93
N GLY A 102 20.94 17.68 -9.23
CA GLY A 102 21.09 16.41 -9.97
C GLY A 102 20.04 15.33 -9.65
N PHE A 103 18.97 15.66 -8.93
CA PHE A 103 17.85 14.75 -8.67
C PHE A 103 16.51 15.41 -8.98
N THR A 104 15.51 14.60 -9.33
CA THR A 104 14.14 15.07 -9.58
C THR A 104 13.30 15.04 -8.30
N LEU A 105 12.31 15.92 -8.21
CA LEU A 105 11.34 15.92 -7.11
C LEU A 105 10.24 14.90 -7.36
N GLN A 106 9.92 14.07 -6.37
CA GLN A 106 8.84 13.09 -6.43
C GLN A 106 7.46 13.75 -6.67
N ASN A 107 6.56 13.08 -7.39
CA ASN A 107 5.16 13.53 -7.55
C ASN A 107 4.19 12.75 -6.64
N ARG A 108 4.68 12.26 -5.50
CA ARG A 108 3.95 11.43 -4.54
C ARG A 108 2.66 12.07 -4.00
N GLY A 109 2.59 13.41 -3.99
CA GLY A 109 1.37 14.15 -3.63
C GLY A 109 0.14 13.79 -4.47
N TYR A 110 0.33 13.21 -5.66
CA TYR A 110 -0.77 12.65 -6.47
C TYR A 110 -1.55 11.54 -5.74
N GLY A 111 -0.96 10.91 -4.73
CA GLY A 111 -1.63 9.91 -3.92
C GLY A 111 -2.76 10.46 -3.05
N PHE A 112 -2.93 11.78 -2.89
CA PHE A 112 -4.03 12.36 -2.11
C PHE A 112 -5.37 12.33 -2.83
N SER A 113 -6.45 12.22 -2.04
CA SER A 113 -7.80 12.55 -2.49
C SER A 113 -8.05 14.06 -2.37
N LEU A 114 -8.87 14.59 -3.27
CA LEU A 114 -9.39 15.96 -3.20
C LEU A 114 -10.83 16.00 -2.63
N ASP A 115 -11.42 14.84 -2.35
CA ASP A 115 -12.71 14.78 -1.65
C ASP A 115 -12.50 15.14 -0.16
N PRO A 116 -13.13 16.21 0.35
CA PRO A 116 -12.99 16.64 1.74
C PRO A 116 -13.42 15.58 2.76
N ASN A 117 -14.25 14.62 2.37
CA ASN A 117 -14.74 13.56 3.26
C ASN A 117 -13.85 12.31 3.26
N HIS A 118 -12.84 12.25 2.39
CA HIS A 118 -11.99 11.07 2.24
C HIS A 118 -10.90 11.00 3.33
N ALA A 119 -10.60 9.81 3.85
CA ALA A 119 -9.58 9.62 4.88
C ALA A 119 -8.19 10.12 4.47
N ASN A 120 -7.87 9.94 3.20
CA ASN A 120 -6.65 10.42 2.57
C ASN A 120 -6.82 11.79 1.85
N VAL A 121 -7.66 12.69 2.36
CA VAL A 121 -7.76 14.07 1.87
C VAL A 121 -6.44 14.83 2.03
N LEU A 122 -6.09 15.68 1.06
CA LEU A 122 -4.94 16.60 1.11
C LEU A 122 -5.03 17.57 2.30
N GLN A 123 -3.98 17.59 3.13
CA GLN A 123 -3.84 18.50 4.26
C GLN A 123 -2.37 18.89 4.47
N GLY A 124 -2.11 20.11 4.96
CA GLY A 124 -0.76 20.57 5.26
C GLY A 124 -0.06 19.68 6.30
N GLY A 125 1.17 19.24 6.00
CA GLY A 125 1.97 18.36 6.87
C GLY A 125 1.59 16.88 6.84
N LYS A 126 0.51 16.51 6.15
CA LYS A 126 0.07 15.13 5.99
C LYS A 126 0.89 14.39 4.94
N ARG A 127 1.07 13.09 5.12
CA ARG A 127 1.65 12.17 4.12
C ARG A 127 0.52 11.53 3.28
N PRO A 128 0.67 11.43 1.95
CA PRO A 128 -0.33 10.77 1.12
C PRO A 128 -0.32 9.26 1.35
N TYR A 129 -1.37 8.58 0.91
CA TYR A 129 -1.34 7.14 0.72
C TYR A 129 -0.11 6.72 -0.12
N HIS A 130 0.67 5.78 0.40
CA HIS A 130 1.88 5.27 -0.24
C HIS A 130 1.61 3.90 -0.88
N THR A 131 2.04 3.75 -2.13
CA THR A 131 2.01 2.48 -2.86
C THR A 131 3.22 1.58 -2.58
N ILE A 132 4.18 2.05 -1.79
CA ILE A 132 5.44 1.35 -1.53
C ILE A 132 5.26 0.44 -0.31
N ILE A 133 5.52 -0.85 -0.45
CA ILE A 133 5.39 -1.84 0.64
C ILE A 133 6.61 -2.79 0.69
N PRO A 134 7.63 -2.48 1.52
CA PRO A 134 8.67 -3.47 1.84
C PRO A 134 8.10 -4.55 2.78
N GLY A 135 8.32 -5.83 2.45
CA GLY A 135 7.88 -6.96 3.26
C GLY A 135 9.03 -7.80 3.81
N ILE A 136 8.81 -8.35 5.00
CA ILE A 136 9.64 -9.37 5.65
C ILE A 136 8.72 -10.51 6.07
N LEU A 137 9.14 -11.75 5.85
CA LEU A 137 8.46 -12.95 6.32
C LEU A 137 9.22 -13.51 7.52
N THR A 138 8.47 -13.83 8.56
CA THR A 138 8.96 -14.54 9.74
C THR A 138 8.17 -15.83 9.93
N HIS A 139 8.79 -16.79 10.60
CA HIS A 139 8.13 -17.99 11.08
C HIS A 139 7.22 -17.66 12.26
N VAL A 140 5.97 -18.14 12.25
CA VAL A 140 4.99 -17.81 13.30
C VAL A 140 5.31 -18.48 14.64
N ASP A 141 5.98 -19.63 14.59
CA ASP A 141 6.29 -20.45 15.77
C ASP A 141 7.51 -19.95 16.56
N ASN A 142 8.45 -19.27 15.91
CA ASN A 142 9.69 -18.84 16.55
C ASN A 142 10.18 -17.43 16.15
N ASP A 143 9.43 -16.70 15.34
CA ASP A 143 9.75 -15.36 14.81
C ASP A 143 11.05 -15.27 13.99
N ASP A 144 11.65 -16.40 13.60
CA ASP A 144 12.86 -16.41 12.80
C ASP A 144 12.62 -15.80 11.42
N LEU A 145 13.59 -15.01 10.96
CA LEU A 145 13.61 -14.47 9.61
C LEU A 145 13.57 -15.60 8.58
N TYR A 146 12.52 -15.62 7.76
CA TYR A 146 12.40 -16.56 6.64
C TYR A 146 12.87 -15.94 5.33
N ALA A 147 12.38 -14.75 4.99
CA ALA A 147 12.72 -14.08 3.74
C ALA A 147 12.40 -12.58 3.75
N THR A 148 13.06 -11.83 2.88
CA THR A 148 12.68 -10.46 2.51
C THR A 148 11.98 -10.47 1.15
N LEU A 149 10.90 -9.69 1.00
CA LEU A 149 10.20 -9.56 -0.27
C LEU A 149 9.85 -8.10 -0.57
N SER A 150 9.76 -7.80 -1.86
CA SER A 150 9.09 -6.61 -2.36
C SER A 150 8.79 -6.82 -3.84
N ASN A 151 7.79 -6.12 -4.36
CA ASN A 151 7.51 -6.06 -5.79
C ASN A 151 7.68 -4.60 -6.26
N MET A 152 7.94 -4.40 -7.56
CA MET A 152 7.92 -3.06 -8.16
C MET A 152 6.58 -2.87 -8.90
N GLY A 153 6.09 -1.64 -8.99
CA GLY A 153 4.97 -1.31 -9.88
C GLY A 153 3.73 -0.67 -9.22
N GLY A 154 3.90 0.32 -8.35
CA GLY A 154 2.77 1.12 -7.85
C GLY A 154 1.71 0.25 -7.18
N TYR A 155 0.47 0.26 -7.71
CA TYR A 155 -0.65 -0.55 -7.22
C TYR A 155 -0.57 -2.05 -7.58
N MET A 156 0.45 -2.51 -8.30
CA MET A 156 0.73 -3.93 -8.50
C MET A 156 1.49 -4.55 -7.31
N GLN A 157 2.04 -3.72 -6.41
CA GLN A 157 2.58 -4.20 -5.14
C GLN A 157 1.43 -4.68 -4.25
#